data_AF-A0AA51CD20-F1
#
_entry.id   AF-A0AA51CD20-F1
#
_cell.length_a   1.000
_cell.length_b   1.000
_cell.length_c   1.000
_cell.angle_alpha   90.00
_cell.angle_beta   90.00
_cell.angle_gamma   90.00
#
_symmetry.space_group_name_H-M   'P 1'
#
loop_
_entity.id
_entity.type
_entity.pdbx_description
1 polymer ?
#
loop_
_entity_poly.entity_id
_entity_poly.type
_entity_poly.pdbx_seq_one_letter_code
_entity_poly.pdbx_strand_id
1 'polypeptide(L)' 'MEPERNKPPLGIAPERFWKEDRLKEIERAISERIGTTFDIPLEWLVERNSLLRELKGARWIE' A
#
# COMPACT_ATOMS: atom_id res chain seq x y z
N MET A 1 -16.96 -27.23 2.09
CA MET A 1 -16.03 -26.31 2.79
C MET A 1 -14.84 -26.13 1.87
N GLU A 2 -14.73 -24.97 1.23
CA GLU A 2 -13.56 -24.67 0.40
C GLU A 2 -12.31 -24.50 1.28
N PRO A 3 -11.15 -25.06 0.90
CA PRO A 3 -9.94 -24.85 1.67
C PRO A 3 -9.52 -23.38 1.56
N GLU A 4 -9.23 -22.74 2.70
CA GLU A 4 -8.66 -21.39 2.81
C GLU A 4 -7.27 -21.33 2.14
N ARG A 5 -7.20 -21.37 0.80
CA ARG A 5 -5.95 -21.53 0.05
C ARG A 5 -5.11 -20.26 -0.09
N ASN A 6 -5.56 -19.12 0.45
CA ASN A 6 -4.89 -17.83 0.20
C ASN A 6 -4.30 -17.16 1.45
N LYS A 7 -4.38 -17.77 2.63
CA LYS A 7 -3.66 -17.23 3.80
C LYS A 7 -2.26 -17.84 3.84
N PRO A 8 -1.19 -17.03 3.92
CA PRO A 8 0.16 -17.54 4.10
C PRO A 8 0.21 -18.38 5.40
N PRO A 9 1.04 -19.44 5.44
CA PRO A 9 1.08 -20.39 6.56
C PRO A 9 1.45 -19.76 7.91
N LEU A 10 2.00 -18.54 7.90
CA LEU A 10 2.34 -17.77 9.10
C LEU A 10 1.19 -16.89 9.62
N GLY A 11 0.05 -16.82 8.93
CA GLY A 11 -1.06 -15.92 9.27
C GLY A 11 -0.75 -14.42 9.09
N ILE A 12 0.46 -14.10 8.62
CA ILE A 12 0.95 -12.73 8.37
C ILE A 12 1.13 -12.55 6.87
N ALA A 13 0.50 -11.52 6.32
CA ALA A 13 0.63 -11.17 4.91
C ALA A 13 2.11 -10.93 4.56
N PRO A 14 2.59 -11.43 3.40
CA PRO A 14 3.92 -11.08 2.94
C PRO A 14 4.06 -9.56 2.84
N GLU A 15 5.25 -9.06 3.16
CA GLU A 15 5.55 -7.62 3.22
C GLU A 15 5.07 -6.86 1.98
N ARG A 16 5.20 -7.46 0.79
CA ARG A 16 4.72 -6.88 -0.46
C ARG A 16 3.21 -6.59 -0.45
N PHE A 17 2.40 -7.54 -0.01
CA PHE A 17 0.94 -7.35 0.05
C PHE A 17 0.59 -6.27 1.07
N TRP A 18 1.27 -6.24 2.22
CA TRP A 18 1.09 -5.18 3.20
C TRP A 18 1.43 -3.80 2.61
N LYS A 19 2.54 -3.68 1.86
CA LYS A 19 2.93 -2.43 1.18
C LYS A 19 1.93 -2.00 0.12
N GLU A 20 1.40 -2.94 -0.67
CA GLU A 20 0.38 -2.66 -1.69
C GLU A 20 -0.93 -2.17 -1.05
N ASP A 21 -1.37 -2.80 0.04
CA ASP A 21 -2.59 -2.38 0.74
C ASP A 21 -2.39 -1.04 1.44
N ARG A 22 -1.24 -0.83 2.09
CA ARG A 22 -0.90 0.46 2.70
C ARG A 22 -0.86 1.59 1.69
N LEU A 23 -0.32 1.34 0.49
CA LEU A 23 -0.30 2.31 -0.60
C LEU A 23 -1.74 2.71 -1.00
N LYS A 24 -2.65 1.73 -1.17
CA LYS A 24 -4.05 2.01 -1.50
C LYS A 24 -4.74 2.83 -0.42
N GLU A 25 -4.48 2.54 0.86
CA GLU A 25 -5.05 3.31 1.98
C GLU A 25 -4.62 4.78 1.95
N ILE A 26 -3.32 5.03 1.73
CA ILE A 26 -2.78 6.39 1.63
C ILE A 26 -3.36 7.11 0.41
N GLU A 27 -3.43 6.45 -0.74
CA GLU A 27 -4.02 7.05 -1.95
C GLU A 27 -5.50 7.39 -1.78
N ARG A 28 -6.26 6.54 -1.11
CA ARG A 28 -7.66 6.84 -0.75
C ARG A 28 -7.75 8.06 0.16
N ALA A 29 -6.95 8.09 1.24
CA ALA A 29 -6.98 9.19 2.20
C ALA A 29 -6.53 10.53 1.58
N ILE A 30 -5.56 10.50 0.66
CA ILE A 30 -5.18 11.65 -0.17
C ILE A 30 -6.36 12.08 -1.04
N SER A 31 -6.98 11.14 -1.76
CA SER A 31 -8.11 11.43 -2.65
C SER A 31 -9.30 12.06 -1.93
N GLU A 32 -9.60 11.62 -0.71
CA GLU A 32 -10.67 12.17 0.13
C GLU A 32 -10.40 13.62 0.55
N ARG A 33 -9.14 14.04 0.59
CA ARG A 33 -8.74 15.41 0.95
C ARG A 33 -8.66 16.34 -0.26
N ILE A 34 -8.53 15.80 -1.47
CA ILE A 34 -8.54 16.61 -2.70
C ILE A 34 -9.88 17.34 -2.81
N GLY A 35 -9.83 18.67 -2.97
CA GLY A 35 -11.03 19.51 -3.07
C GLY A 35 -11.66 19.87 -1.72
N THR A 36 -11.05 19.46 -0.60
CA THR A 36 -11.41 19.96 0.73
C THR A 36 -10.54 21.15 1.12
N THR A 37 -10.88 21.81 2.22
CA THR A 37 -10.04 22.85 2.84
C THR A 37 -8.89 22.28 3.68
N PHE A 38 -8.79 20.95 3.82
CA PHE A 38 -7.76 20.33 4.62
C PHE A 38 -6.51 20.06 3.78
N ASP A 39 -5.36 20.44 4.33
CA ASP A 39 -4.08 20.09 3.73
C ASP A 39 -3.83 18.58 3.76
N ILE A 40 -3.03 18.14 2.78
CA ILE A 40 -2.52 16.77 2.71
C ILE A 40 -1.23 16.73 3.53
N PRO A 41 -1.14 15.87 4.57
CA PRO A 41 0.08 15.74 5.37
C PRO A 41 1.29 15.36 4.52
N LEU A 42 2.43 16.03 4.74
CA LEU A 42 3.67 15.77 3.99
C LEU A 42 4.14 14.33 4.19
N GLU A 43 3.95 13.79 5.39
CA GLU A 43 4.33 12.44 5.79
C GLU A 43 3.64 11.40 4.91
N TRP A 44 2.37 11.63 4.55
CA TRP A 44 1.61 10.73 3.67
C TRP A 44 2.19 10.72 2.26
N LEU A 45 2.60 11.89 1.75
CA LEU A 45 3.23 12.00 0.44
C LEU A 45 4.61 11.32 0.42
N VAL A 46 5.39 11.49 1.49
CA VAL A 46 6.70 10.83 1.66
C VAL A 46 6.53 9.31 1.73
N GLU A 47 5.59 8.82 2.54
CA GLU A 47 5.29 7.39 2.69
C GLU A 47 4.82 6.79 1.35
N ARG A 48 3.86 7.43 0.68
CA ARG A 48 3.40 7.03 -0.66
C ARG A 48 4.56 6.89 -1.65
N ASN A 49 5.44 7.89 -1.70
CA ASN A 49 6.58 7.90 -2.61
C ASN A 49 7.60 6.80 -2.27
N SER A 50 7.81 6.50 -0.98
CA SER A 50 8.66 5.36 -0.57
C SER A 50 8.07 4.04 -1.02
N LEU A 51 6.80 3.80 -0.72
CA LEU A 51 6.10 2.56 -1.11
C LEU A 51 6.12 2.35 -2.63
N LEU A 52 5.88 3.42 -3.41
CA LEU A 52 5.97 3.36 -4.87
C LEU A 52 7.38 2.99 -5.36
N ARG A 53 8.44 3.52 -4.74
CA ARG A 53 9.82 3.17 -5.10
C ARG A 53 10.14 1.73 -4.77
N GLU A 54 9.75 1.26 -3.60
CA GLU A 54 9.99 -0.11 -3.15
C GLU A 54 9.23 -1.14 -4.01
N LEU A 55 7.97 -0.86 -4.33
CA LEU A 55 7.14 -1.73 -5.16
C LEU A 55 7.57 -1.71 -6.64
N LYS A 56 8.01 -0.57 -7.17
CA LYS A 56 8.58 -0.49 -8.54
C LYS A 56 9.96 -1.13 -8.62
N GLY A 57 10.79 -0.96 -7.60
CA GLY A 57 12.12 -1.57 -7.51
C GLY A 57 12.07 -3.10 -7.36
N ALA A 58 10.97 -3.66 -6.87
CA ALA A 58 10.74 -5.11 -6.80
C ALA A 58 10.37 -5.76 -8.15
N ARG A 59 10.26 -4.98 -9.24
CA ARG A 59 10.05 -5.47 -10.61
C ARG A 59 11.41 -5.72 -11.30
N TRP A 60 12.18 -6.66 -10.79
CA TRP A 60 13.29 -7.28 -11.54
C TRP A 60 13.16 -8.80 -11.40
N ILE A 61 12.68 -9.42 -12.50
CA ILE A 61 12.89 -10.77 -13.04
C ILE A 61 11.69 -10.98 -13.96
N GLU A 62 11.86 -10.58 -15.22
CA GLU A 62 11.22 -11.18 -16.40
C GLU A 62 12.33 -11.51 -17.39
#